data_AF-A0A248YQU5-F1
#
_entry.id   AF-A0A248YQU5-F1
#
_cell.length_a   1.000
_cell.length_b   1.000
_cell.length_c   1.000
_cell.angle_alpha   90.00
_cell.angle_beta   90.00
_cell.angle_gamma   90.00
#
_symmetry.space_group_name_H-M   'P 1'
#
loop_
_entity.id
_entity.type
_entity.pdbx_description
1 polymer ?
#
loop_
_entity_poly.entity_id
_entity_poly.type
_entity_poly.pdbx_seq_one_letter_code
_entity_poly.pdbx_strand_id
1 'polypeptide(L)'
;MRLEPGPIVSVARVAHLPAPGWACAECGEDYPCQAAREMLAAEPDRRAVAVYLAALFIDAVRELPDRPVTDLYARFFRVVRRDRLTAVRHDPWVPAGGRPR
;
A
#
# COMPACT_ATOMS: atom_id res chain seq x y z
N MET A 1 31.30 -12.55 15.13
CA MET A 1 30.72 -11.27 14.66
C MET A 1 29.22 -11.46 14.54
N ARG A 2 28.44 -11.01 15.54
CA ARG A 2 26.97 -11.02 15.48
C ARG A 2 26.54 -9.76 14.73
N LEU A 3 25.68 -9.93 13.72
CA LEU A 3 24.96 -8.83 13.08
C LEU A 3 23.77 -8.52 14.00
N GLU A 4 23.83 -7.40 14.72
CA GLU A 4 22.68 -6.90 15.46
C GLU A 4 21.72 -6.27 14.42
N PRO A 5 20.44 -6.69 14.36
CA PRO A 5 19.47 -5.99 13.52
C PRO A 5 19.32 -4.58 14.07
N GLY A 6 19.70 -3.58 13.25
CA GLY A 6 19.44 -2.17 13.53
C GLY A 6 17.94 -1.94 13.76
N PRO A 7 17.53 -0.80 14.36
CA PRO A 7 16.15 -0.56 14.75
C PRO A 7 15.26 -0.57 13.51
N ILE A 8 14.65 -1.73 13.27
CA ILE A 8 13.57 -1.90 12.32
C ILE A 8 12.46 -0.96 12.78
N VAL A 9 12.13 -0.03 11.89
CA VAL A 9 10.96 0.85 11.80
C VAL A 9 10.00 0.69 12.97
N SER A 10 9.79 1.75 13.76
CA SER A 10 8.83 1.79 14.88
C SER A 10 7.47 1.19 14.47
N VAL A 11 7.21 -0.05 14.89
CA VAL A 11 5.92 -0.76 14.74
C VAL A 11 4.87 -0.18 15.70
N ALA A 12 5.08 1.03 16.25
CA ALA A 12 4.33 1.52 17.40
C ALA A 12 2.96 2.13 17.08
N ARG A 13 2.43 2.06 15.85
CA ARG A 13 1.02 2.39 15.58
C ARG A 13 0.43 1.49 14.50
N VAL A 14 0.35 0.20 14.76
CA VAL A 14 -0.39 -0.74 13.91
C VAL A 14 -1.84 -0.83 14.39
N ALA A 15 -2.56 0.30 14.33
CA ALA A 15 -4.00 0.35 14.58
C ALA A 15 -4.74 0.23 13.23
N HIS A 16 -5.97 -0.30 13.27
CA HIS A 16 -6.83 -0.43 12.09
C HIS A 16 -6.29 -1.31 10.94
N LEU A 17 -5.87 -2.54 11.23
CA LEU A 17 -5.47 -3.54 10.22
C LEU A 17 -6.66 -4.29 9.59
N PRO A 18 -6.50 -4.89 8.40
CA PRO A 18 -7.48 -5.82 7.86
C PRO A 18 -7.51 -7.13 8.67
N ALA A 19 -8.71 -7.68 8.85
CA ALA A 19 -8.99 -8.98 9.44
C ALA A 19 -9.60 -9.91 8.36
N PRO A 20 -9.76 -11.23 8.62
CA PRO A 20 -10.49 -12.12 7.72
C PRO A 20 -11.87 -11.55 7.36
N GLY A 21 -12.24 -11.61 6.08
CA GLY A 21 -13.45 -10.95 5.56
C GLY A 21 -13.25 -9.47 5.25
N TRP A 22 -12.03 -8.96 5.34
CA TRP A 22 -11.63 -7.59 4.96
C TRP A 22 -12.27 -6.48 5.79
N ALA A 23 -12.83 -6.80 6.96
CA ALA A 23 -13.18 -5.79 7.94
C ALA A 23 -11.93 -5.28 8.67
N CYS A 24 -11.98 -4.06 9.18
CA CYS A 24 -10.97 -3.52 10.07
C CYS A 24 -11.05 -4.23 11.43
N ALA A 25 -9.93 -4.79 11.90
CA ALA A 25 -9.86 -5.50 13.18
C ALA A 25 -10.28 -4.64 14.38
N GLU A 26 -10.02 -3.32 14.31
CA GLU A 26 -10.31 -2.38 15.41
C GLU A 26 -11.76 -1.89 15.40
N CYS A 27 -12.28 -1.42 14.26
CA CYS A 27 -13.59 -0.77 14.19
C CYS A 27 -14.69 -1.59 13.50
N GLY A 28 -14.38 -2.75 12.92
CA GLY A 28 -15.34 -3.60 12.20
C GLY A 28 -15.78 -3.08 10.83
N GLU A 29 -15.47 -1.83 10.48
CA GLU A 29 -15.79 -1.24 9.17
C GLU A 29 -14.98 -1.85 8.04
N ASP A 30 -15.46 -1.69 6.80
CA ASP A 30 -14.72 -2.12 5.61
C ASP A 30 -13.30 -1.53 5.57
N TYR A 31 -12.27 -2.39 5.57
CA TYR A 31 -10.89 -1.97 5.38
C TYR A 31 -10.60 -1.61 3.91
N PRO A 32 -9.97 -0.47 3.56
CA PRO A 32 -9.42 0.52 4.49
C PRO A 32 -10.53 1.39 5.08
N CYS A 33 -10.65 1.40 6.40
CA CYS A 33 -11.57 2.27 7.13
C CYS A 33 -11.01 3.70 7.22
N GLN A 34 -11.79 4.67 7.69
CA GLN A 34 -11.36 6.08 7.71
C GLN A 34 -10.04 6.30 8.46
N ALA A 35 -9.86 5.70 9.64
CA ALA A 35 -8.63 5.81 10.41
C ALA A 35 -7.42 5.16 9.70
N ALA A 36 -7.60 3.98 9.10
CA ALA A 36 -6.56 3.37 8.28
C ALA A 36 -6.15 4.26 7.10
N ARG A 37 -7.11 4.93 6.45
CA ARG A 37 -6.85 5.87 5.36
C ARG A 37 -6.02 7.07 5.82
N GLU A 38 -6.32 7.61 6.99
CA GLU A 38 -5.58 8.73 7.59
C GLU A 38 -4.14 8.32 7.94
N MET A 39 -3.96 7.12 8.51
CA MET A 39 -2.64 6.56 8.78
C MET A 39 -1.82 6.36 7.50
N LEU A 40 -2.44 5.77 6.47
CA LEU A 40 -1.81 5.60 5.16
C LEU A 40 -1.57 6.93 4.43
N ALA A 41 -2.35 7.97 4.73
CA ALA A 41 -2.12 9.32 4.21
C ALA A 41 -0.95 10.02 4.91
N ALA A 42 -0.74 9.73 6.20
CA ALA A 42 0.37 10.27 6.99
C ALA A 42 1.73 9.63 6.66
N GLU A 43 1.74 8.44 6.05
CA GLU A 43 2.97 7.77 5.62
C GLU A 43 3.72 8.59 4.53
N PRO A 44 4.98 9.02 4.78
CA PRO A 44 5.76 9.81 3.83
C PRO A 44 6.14 9.05 2.56
N ASP A 45 6.42 7.75 2.62
CA ASP A 45 6.75 6.97 1.42
C ASP A 45 5.49 6.53 0.68
N ARG A 46 5.07 7.36 -0.28
CA ARG A 46 3.89 7.08 -1.13
C ARG A 46 4.05 5.82 -1.98
N ARG A 47 5.27 5.42 -2.32
CA ARG A 47 5.52 4.19 -3.09
C ARG A 47 5.28 2.97 -2.21
N ALA A 48 5.77 3.01 -0.97
CA ALA A 48 5.51 1.96 0.02
C ALA A 48 3.99 1.80 0.26
N VAL A 49 3.25 2.90 0.42
CA VAL A 49 1.77 2.87 0.56
C VAL A 49 1.09 2.24 -0.65
N ALA A 50 1.51 2.61 -1.87
CA ALA A 50 0.93 2.07 -3.09
C ALA A 50 1.19 0.55 -3.24
N VAL A 51 2.42 0.10 -2.96
CA VAL A 51 2.77 -1.33 -2.99
C VAL A 51 2.01 -2.11 -1.93
N TYR A 52 1.91 -1.57 -0.71
CA TYR A 52 1.13 -2.17 0.37
C TYR A 52 -0.35 -2.33 0.00
N LEU A 53 -0.99 -1.27 -0.51
CA LEU A 53 -2.39 -1.33 -0.96
C LEU A 53 -2.58 -2.28 -2.15
N ALA A 54 -1.62 -2.39 -3.06
CA ALA A 54 -1.67 -3.32 -4.19
C ALA A 54 -1.58 -4.77 -3.74
N ALA A 55 -0.70 -5.10 -2.79
CA ALA A 55 -0.61 -6.43 -2.21
C ALA A 55 -1.95 -6.83 -1.56
N LEU A 56 -2.49 -5.96 -0.71
CA LEU A 56 -3.79 -6.20 -0.08
C LEU A 56 -4.94 -6.31 -1.08
N PHE A 57 -4.96 -5.48 -2.12
CA PHE A 57 -5.99 -5.57 -3.16
C PHE A 57 -5.97 -6.93 -3.87
N ILE A 58 -4.79 -7.47 -4.19
CA ILE A 58 -4.66 -8.78 -4.84
C ILE A 58 -5.22 -9.88 -3.93
N ASP A 59 -4.91 -9.83 -2.64
CA ASP A 59 -5.42 -10.80 -1.68
C ASP A 59 -6.94 -10.65 -1.51
N ALA A 60 -7.47 -9.42 -1.47
CA ALA A 60 -8.90 -9.15 -1.36
C ALA A 60 -9.70 -9.68 -2.56
N VAL A 61 -9.17 -9.53 -3.77
CA VAL A 61 -9.78 -10.08 -4.98
C VAL A 61 -9.87 -11.60 -4.93
N ARG A 62 -8.88 -12.27 -4.31
CA ARG A 62 -8.87 -13.74 -4.16
C ARG A 62 -9.85 -14.21 -3.10
N GLU A 63 -9.97 -13.49 -1.99
CA GLU A 63 -10.77 -13.88 -0.84
C GLU A 63 -12.24 -13.44 -0.92
N LEU A 64 -12.56 -12.45 -1.76
CA LEU A 64 -13.92 -11.93 -1.97
C LEU A 64 -14.39 -12.13 -3.42
N PRO A 65 -14.52 -13.37 -3.90
CA PRO A 65 -14.86 -13.65 -5.30
C PRO A 65 -16.25 -13.14 -5.71
N ASP A 66 -17.17 -12.99 -4.75
CA ASP A 66 -18.53 -12.49 -4.98
C ASP A 66 -18.60 -10.96 -5.08
N ARG A 67 -17.48 -10.25 -4.87
CA ARG A 67 -17.41 -8.80 -4.99
C ARG A 67 -16.85 -8.39 -6.35
N PRO A 68 -17.49 -7.43 -7.06
CA PRO A 68 -16.92 -6.90 -8.29
C PRO A 68 -15.51 -6.33 -8.05
N VAL A 69 -14.55 -6.73 -8.89
CA VAL A 69 -13.16 -6.25 -8.81
C VAL A 69 -13.07 -4.73 -8.89
N THR A 70 -13.98 -4.10 -9.63
CA THR A 70 -14.11 -2.63 -9.72
C THR A 70 -14.42 -1.97 -8.38
N ASP A 71 -15.26 -2.61 -7.56
CA ASP A 71 -15.63 -2.11 -6.24
C ASP A 71 -14.47 -2.23 -5.26
N LEU A 72 -13.75 -3.36 -5.32
CA LEU A 72 -12.51 -3.56 -4.56
C LEU A 72 -11.44 -2.54 -4.99
N TYR A 73 -11.28 -2.29 -6.28
CA TYR A 73 -10.32 -1.29 -6.76
C TYR A 73 -10.65 0.11 -6.22
N ALA A 74 -11.93 0.53 -6.32
CA ALA A 74 -12.37 1.80 -5.78
C ALA A 74 -12.14 1.88 -4.26
N ARG A 75 -12.43 0.80 -3.52
CA ARG A 75 -12.25 0.72 -2.08
C ARG A 75 -10.79 0.91 -1.64
N PHE A 76 -9.83 0.28 -2.32
CA PHE A 76 -8.41 0.35 -1.96
C PHE A 76 -7.72 1.63 -2.45
N PHE A 77 -8.06 2.13 -3.65
CA PHE A 77 -7.27 3.18 -4.30
C PHE A 77 -7.91 4.56 -4.36
N ARG A 78 -9.21 4.71 -4.03
CA ARG A 78 -9.88 6.03 -4.02
C ARG A 78 -9.25 7.00 -3.01
N VAL A 79 -8.57 6.47 -2.00
CA VAL A 79 -7.98 7.22 -0.88
C VAL A 79 -6.58 7.73 -1.19
N VAL A 80 -5.96 7.19 -2.24
CA VAL A 80 -4.72 7.71 -2.79
C VAL A 80 -5.09 8.81 -3.78
N ARG A 81 -5.12 10.07 -3.31
CA ARG A 81 -5.22 11.27 -4.16
C ARG A 81 -4.29 11.12 -5.38
N ARG A 82 -4.86 11.16 -6.59
CA ARG A 82 -4.21 10.97 -7.90
C ARG A 82 -3.12 12.02 -8.18
N ASP A 83 -3.16 13.11 -7.44
CA ASP A 83 -2.48 14.38 -7.63
C ASP A 83 -0.97 14.38 -7.25
N ARG A 84 -0.42 13.27 -6.74
CA ARG A 84 1.02 13.16 -6.42
C ARG A 84 1.74 11.93 -6.95
N LEU A 85 1.05 11.01 -7.62
CA LEU A 85 1.71 9.89 -8.33
C LEU A 85 2.34 10.35 -9.67
N THR A 86 1.94 11.51 -10.18
CA THR A 86 2.52 12.13 -11.38
C THR A 86 3.92 12.70 -11.17
N ALA A 87 4.40 12.78 -9.92
CA ALA A 87 5.78 13.15 -9.61
C ALA A 87 6.73 11.94 -9.58
N VAL A 88 6.34 10.79 -10.12
CA VAL A 88 7.34 9.82 -10.59
C VAL A 88 8.06 10.49 -11.75
N ARG A 89 9.20 11.13 -11.47
CA ARG A 89 10.18 11.41 -12.52
C ARG A 89 10.43 10.08 -13.22
N HIS A 90 9.98 9.98 -14.47
CA HIS A 90 10.55 9.02 -15.40
C HIS A 90 12.01 9.43 -15.56
N ASP A 91 12.88 8.90 -14.71
CA ASP A 91 14.27 8.82 -15.10
C ASP A 91 14.27 7.88 -16.32
N PRO A 92 14.76 8.32 -17.49
CA PRO A 92 14.92 7.42 -18.60
C PRO A 92 15.72 6.22 -18.10
N TRP A 93 15.15 5.03 -18.20
CA TRP A 93 15.91 3.82 -17.93
C TRP A 93 17.15 3.84 -18.84
N VAL A 94 18.34 4.01 -18.25
CA VAL A 94 19.61 3.92 -18.95
C VAL A 94 20.11 2.49 -18.76
N PRO A 95 20.14 1.66 -19.81
CA PRO A 95 20.76 0.35 -19.72
C PRO A 95 22.24 0.52 -19.38
N ALA A 96 22.68 -0.19 -18.32
CA ALA A 96 24.10 -0.35 -18.05
C ALA A 96 24.72 -1.17 -19.19
N GLY A 97 25.38 -0.52 -20.17
CA GLY A 97 26.27 -1.24 -21.09
C GLY A 97 26.47 -0.74 -22.52
N GLY A 98 25.99 0.43 -22.94
CA GLY A 98 26.20 0.92 -24.30
C GLY A 98 27.32 1.96 -24.43
N ARG A 99 28.59 1.56 -24.60
CA ARG A 99 29.62 2.49 -25.13
C ARG A 99 29.47 2.55 -26.66
N PRO A 100 29.28 3.74 -27.28
CA PRO A 100 29.42 3.85 -28.73
C PRO A 100 30.89 3.65 -29.13
N ARG A 101 31.06 3.02 -30.30
CA ARG A 101 32.35 2.64 -30.91
C ARG A 101 33.17 3.85 -31.34
#